data_AF-A0A967BN09-F1
#
_entry.id   AF-A0A967BN09-F1
#
_cell.length_a   1.000
_cell.length_b   1.000
_cell.length_c   1.000
_cell.angle_alpha   90.00
_cell.angle_beta   90.00
_cell.angle_gamma   90.00
#
_symmetry.space_group_name_H-M   'P 1'
#
loop_
_entity.id
_entity.type
_entity.pdbx_description
1 polymer ?
#
loop_
_entity_poly.entity_id
_entity_poly.type
_entity_poly.pdbx_seq_one_letter_code
_entity_poly.pdbx_strand_id
1 'polypeptide(L)'
;ILAYGYKKSVGDHYYLLEDKTNNFEIIGKDIFTSDGHPQFAPNQEYFITDTYPDRLRRQYLIRYNIKSKKRDDLVVIKSSFPYTGEVRCDLHPRWDRIGKSVAFDSSHTGKRSLCTIRLD
;
A
#
# COMPACT_ATOMS: atom_id res chain seq x y z
N ILE A 1 1.37 -9.38 -12.10
CA ILE A 1 0.28 -8.91 -11.21
C ILE A 1 0.81 -8.88 -9.79
N LEU A 2 0.70 -7.76 -9.06
CA LEU A 2 1.05 -7.70 -7.64
C LEU A 2 -0.24 -7.74 -6.81
N ALA A 3 -0.33 -8.70 -5.89
CA ALA A 3 -1.49 -8.85 -5.02
C ALA A 3 -1.08 -9.42 -3.66
N TYR A 4 -1.77 -9.03 -2.61
CA TYR A 4 -1.72 -9.76 -1.35
C TYR A 4 -2.65 -10.97 -1.45
N GLY A 5 -2.27 -12.10 -0.88
CA GLY A 5 -3.15 -13.26 -0.82
C GLY A 5 -2.56 -14.41 -0.06
N TYR A 6 -3.29 -15.52 -0.02
CA TYR A 6 -2.90 -16.76 0.63
C TYR A 6 -2.47 -17.81 -0.41
N LYS A 7 -1.34 -18.49 -0.19
CA LYS A 7 -0.98 -19.73 -0.89
C LYS A 7 -0.72 -20.84 0.11
N LYS A 8 -1.39 -21.99 -0.05
CA LYS A 8 -1.37 -23.14 0.89
C LYS A 8 0.04 -23.58 1.33
N SER A 9 1.03 -23.53 0.45
CA SER A 9 2.40 -23.97 0.74
C SER A 9 3.27 -22.93 1.44
N VAL A 10 2.84 -21.66 1.53
CA VAL A 10 3.68 -20.55 1.96
C VAL A 10 3.01 -19.67 3.03
N GLY A 11 1.71 -19.38 2.89
CA GLY A 11 0.96 -18.49 3.78
C GLY A 11 0.52 -17.20 3.10
N ASP A 12 0.37 -16.13 3.89
CA ASP A 12 -0.11 -14.82 3.45
C ASP A 12 1.04 -13.86 3.13
N HIS A 13 1.12 -13.40 1.88
CA HIS A 13 2.16 -12.47 1.44
C HIS A 13 1.70 -11.60 0.27
N TYR A 14 2.48 -10.56 -0.03
CA TYR A 14 2.50 -10.00 -1.38
C TYR A 14 3.17 -10.96 -2.34
N TYR A 15 2.44 -11.31 -3.40
CA TYR A 15 2.90 -12.12 -4.51
C TYR A 15 3.00 -11.27 -5.78
N LEU A 16 4.17 -11.30 -6.41
CA LEU A 16 4.33 -10.88 -7.79
C LEU A 16 4.13 -12.09 -8.69
N LEU A 17 2.94 -12.17 -9.28
CA LEU A 17 2.51 -13.25 -10.16
C LEU A 17 2.84 -12.93 -11.61
N GLU A 18 3.40 -13.89 -12.33
CA GLU A 18 3.54 -13.81 -13.78
C GLU A 18 2.22 -14.22 -14.45
N ASP A 19 1.74 -13.42 -15.40
CA ASP A 19 0.47 -13.70 -16.07
C ASP A 19 0.57 -14.97 -16.93
N LYS A 20 -0.51 -15.78 -16.93
CA LYS A 20 -0.62 -17.05 -17.65
C LYS A 20 0.41 -18.13 -17.27
N THR A 21 1.09 -18.00 -16.14
CA THR A 21 1.98 -19.04 -15.61
C THR A 21 1.66 -19.36 -14.15
N ASN A 22 2.34 -20.36 -13.59
CA ASN A 22 2.32 -20.65 -12.15
C ASN A 22 3.46 -19.99 -11.39
N ASN A 23 4.27 -19.15 -12.06
CA ASN A 23 5.45 -18.54 -11.47
C ASN A 23 5.05 -17.37 -10.58
N PHE A 24 5.72 -17.25 -9.44
CA PHE A 24 5.52 -16.14 -8.53
C PHE A 24 6.79 -15.85 -7.71
N GLU A 25 6.90 -14.59 -7.29
CA GLU A 25 7.88 -14.14 -6.29
C GLU A 25 7.14 -13.64 -5.04
N ILE A 26 7.73 -13.84 -3.86
CA ILE A 26 7.28 -13.22 -2.61
C ILE A 26 7.97 -11.86 -2.47
N ILE A 27 7.18 -10.79 -2.36
CA ILE A 27 7.69 -9.44 -2.24
C ILE A 27 7.64 -8.99 -0.78
N GLY A 28 8.80 -8.59 -0.24
CA GLY A 28 8.90 -7.98 1.09
C GLY A 28 8.39 -8.87 2.23
N LYS A 29 8.74 -10.17 2.23
CA LYS A 29 8.24 -11.21 3.16
C LYS A 29 8.16 -10.77 4.62
N ASP A 30 9.20 -10.12 5.14
CA ASP A 30 9.29 -9.69 6.55
C ASP A 30 9.00 -8.19 6.72
N ILE A 31 8.65 -7.50 5.63
CA ILE A 31 8.41 -6.05 5.56
C ILE A 31 6.91 -5.76 5.56
N PHE A 32 6.13 -6.63 4.94
CA PHE A 32 4.68 -6.55 4.85
C PHE A 32 4.04 -7.72 5.58
N THR A 33 3.42 -7.43 6.73
CA THR A 33 2.78 -8.41 7.60
C THR A 33 1.25 -8.38 7.52
N SER A 34 0.70 -7.57 6.61
CA SER A 34 -0.74 -7.43 6.40
C SER A 34 -1.03 -7.05 4.95
N ASP A 35 -2.28 -7.22 4.57
CA ASP A 35 -2.86 -6.71 3.33
C ASP A 35 -2.83 -5.16 3.26
N GLY A 36 -3.04 -4.64 2.06
CA GLY A 36 -3.07 -3.25 1.65
C GLY A 36 -3.41 -3.15 0.15
N HIS A 37 -3.33 -1.95 -0.42
CA HIS A 37 -3.77 -1.68 -1.78
C HIS A 37 -2.58 -1.38 -2.70
N PRO A 38 -1.89 -2.41 -3.23
CA PRO A 38 -0.68 -2.21 -4.00
C PRO A 38 -0.94 -1.60 -5.38
N GLN A 39 -0.06 -0.69 -5.80
CA GLN A 39 -0.01 -0.20 -7.17
C GLN A 39 1.44 0.07 -7.61
N PHE A 40 1.82 -0.45 -8.77
CA PHE A 40 3.11 -0.12 -9.38
C PHE A 40 3.19 1.35 -9.79
N ALA A 41 4.37 1.95 -9.60
CA ALA A 41 4.73 3.19 -10.23
C ALA A 41 4.83 3.00 -11.76
N PRO A 42 4.69 4.07 -12.57
CA PRO A 42 4.83 3.98 -14.02
C PRO A 42 6.16 3.37 -14.50
N ASN A 43 7.25 3.56 -13.74
CA ASN A 43 8.56 2.99 -14.04
C ASN A 43 8.73 1.52 -13.62
N GLN A 44 7.76 0.94 -12.91
CA GLN A 44 7.75 -0.43 -12.39
C GLN A 44 8.88 -0.78 -11.41
N GLU A 45 9.73 0.17 -11.02
CA GLU A 45 10.80 -0.06 -10.03
C GLU A 45 10.30 0.05 -8.59
N TYR A 46 9.25 0.86 -8.42
CA TYR A 46 8.58 1.07 -7.15
C TYR A 46 7.14 0.56 -7.24
N PHE A 47 6.60 0.17 -6.09
CA PHE A 47 5.16 0.15 -5.88
C PHE A 47 4.82 0.93 -4.61
N ILE A 48 3.58 1.39 -4.53
CA ILE A 48 3.00 1.94 -3.31
C ILE A 48 1.98 0.96 -2.76
N THR A 49 1.82 0.98 -1.45
CA THR A 49 0.73 0.29 -0.76
C THR A 49 0.42 1.03 0.53
N ASP A 50 -0.51 0.52 1.31
CA ASP A 50 -0.93 1.07 2.58
C ASP A 50 -1.14 0.00 3.64
N THR A 51 -1.40 0.45 4.86
CA THR A 51 -1.85 -0.44 5.94
C THR A 51 -3.19 0.01 6.47
N TYR A 52 -3.94 -0.96 7.00
CA TYR A 52 -5.05 -0.66 7.90
C TYR A 52 -4.56 0.01 9.20
N PRO A 53 -5.46 0.69 9.95
CA PRO A 53 -5.08 1.34 11.19
C PRO A 53 -4.50 0.34 12.21
N ASP A 54 -3.33 0.66 12.77
CA ASP A 54 -2.74 -0.10 13.87
C ASP A 54 -3.50 0.13 15.21
N ARG A 55 -3.00 -0.44 16.31
CA ARG A 55 -3.59 -0.25 17.65
C ARG A 55 -3.62 1.22 18.11
N LEU A 56 -2.77 2.07 17.54
CA LEU A 56 -2.72 3.52 17.77
C LEU A 56 -3.46 4.30 16.68
N ARG A 57 -4.26 3.61 15.86
CA ARG A 57 -5.03 4.10 14.70
C ARG A 57 -4.16 4.69 13.59
N ARG A 58 -2.87 4.35 13.51
CA ARG A 58 -1.98 4.86 12.46
C ARG A 58 -2.11 4.01 11.21
N GLN A 59 -2.26 4.68 10.08
CA GLN A 59 -2.18 4.13 8.73
C GLN A 59 -0.91 4.65 8.07
N TYR A 60 -0.27 3.79 7.30
CA TYR A 60 0.99 4.08 6.64
C TYR A 60 0.76 4.09 5.13
N LEU A 61 1.16 5.17 4.46
CA LEU A 61 1.37 5.17 3.01
C LEU A 61 2.81 4.76 2.76
N ILE A 62 3.01 3.65 2.06
CA ILE A 62 4.31 3.04 1.90
C ILE A 62 4.72 3.10 0.43
N ARG A 63 5.97 3.45 0.15
CA ARG A 63 6.64 3.20 -1.13
C ARG A 63 7.69 2.13 -0.93
N TYR A 64 7.75 1.18 -1.84
CA TYR A 64 8.72 0.10 -1.79
C TYR A 64 9.47 -0.02 -3.10
N ASN A 65 10.80 -0.08 -3.01
CA ASN A 65 11.67 -0.32 -4.16
C ASN A 65 11.97 -1.82 -4.26
N ILE A 66 11.59 -2.43 -5.39
CA ILE A 66 11.66 -3.88 -5.57
C ILE A 66 13.11 -4.36 -5.69
N LYS A 67 13.96 -3.60 -6.37
CA LYS A 67 15.36 -3.97 -6.62
C LYS A 67 16.19 -3.91 -5.33
N SER A 68 16.10 -2.80 -4.60
CA SER A 68 16.87 -2.57 -3.37
C SER A 68 16.23 -3.16 -2.12
N LYS A 69 14.97 -3.63 -2.23
CA LYS A 69 14.17 -4.18 -1.13
C LYS A 69 13.99 -3.20 0.04
N LYS A 70 13.88 -1.91 -0.29
CA LYS A 70 13.74 -0.82 0.69
C LYS A 70 12.30 -0.34 0.77
N ARG A 71 11.84 -0.19 2.02
CA ARG A 71 10.56 0.41 2.39
C ARG A 71 10.77 1.84 2.85
N ASP A 72 10.02 2.77 2.27
CA ASP A 72 9.91 4.17 2.68
C ASP A 72 8.48 4.44 3.15
N ASP A 73 8.31 4.89 4.38
CA ASP A 73 7.01 5.35 4.89
C ASP A 73 6.81 6.81 4.48
N LEU A 74 6.07 7.03 3.38
CA LEU A 74 5.85 8.37 2.80
C LEU A 74 4.96 9.25 3.67
N VAL A 75 3.91 8.66 4.26
CA VAL A 75 2.95 9.35 5.11
C VAL A 75 2.54 8.42 6.25
N VAL A 76 2.49 8.97 7.48
CA VAL A 76 1.92 8.29 8.65
C VAL A 76 0.84 9.18 9.24
N ILE A 77 -0.41 8.71 9.19
CA ILE A 77 -1.59 9.49 9.59
C ILE A 77 -2.50 8.69 10.50
N LYS A 78 -3.24 9.38 11.37
CA LYS A 78 -4.23 8.75 12.24
C LYS A 78 -5.59 8.68 11.53
N SER A 79 -6.20 7.50 11.55
CA SER A 79 -7.60 7.32 11.17
C SER A 79 -8.49 8.02 12.20
N SER A 80 -9.39 8.89 11.76
CA SER A 80 -10.29 9.62 12.67
C SER A 80 -11.36 8.71 13.26
N PHE A 81 -11.68 8.91 14.55
CA PHE A 81 -12.62 8.09 15.32
C PHE A 81 -13.99 7.84 14.66
N PRO A 82 -14.62 8.80 13.96
CA PRO A 82 -15.92 8.55 13.32
C PRO A 82 -15.88 7.52 12.18
N TYR A 83 -14.71 7.27 11.59
CA TYR A 83 -14.55 6.38 10.44
C TYR A 83 -14.11 4.98 10.93
N THR A 84 -15.07 4.07 11.08
CA THR A 84 -14.85 2.67 11.52
C THR A 84 -15.80 1.71 10.80
N GLY A 85 -15.52 0.41 10.85
CA GLY A 85 -16.37 -0.62 10.24
C GLY A 85 -16.57 -0.39 8.74
N GLU A 86 -17.84 -0.38 8.31
CA GLU A 86 -18.22 -0.18 6.91
C GLU A 86 -17.94 1.24 6.38
N VAL A 87 -17.86 2.23 7.28
CA VAL A 87 -17.56 3.62 6.91
C VAL A 87 -16.09 3.98 7.11
N ARG A 88 -15.21 2.98 7.25
CA ARG A 88 -13.76 3.22 7.40
C ARG A 88 -13.18 3.96 6.18
N CYS A 89 -12.02 4.55 6.39
CA CYS A 89 -11.27 5.26 5.37
C CYS A 89 -9.92 4.56 5.16
N ASP A 90 -9.87 3.64 4.21
CA ASP A 90 -8.64 2.99 3.76
C ASP A 90 -7.92 3.90 2.76
N LEU A 91 -6.58 3.89 2.70
CA LEU A 91 -5.85 4.96 2.00
C LEU A 91 -5.94 4.86 0.47
N HIS A 92 -6.15 3.68 -0.09
CA HIS A 92 -6.31 3.46 -1.55
C HIS A 92 -5.35 4.30 -2.43
N PRO A 93 -4.04 4.12 -2.24
CA PRO A 93 -3.06 5.01 -2.81
C PRO A 93 -2.93 4.80 -4.32
N ARG A 94 -2.73 5.90 -5.04
CA ARG A 94 -2.72 5.94 -6.51
C ARG A 94 -1.63 6.87 -7.03
N TRP A 95 -0.77 6.35 -7.90
CA TRP A 95 0.20 7.12 -8.65
C TRP A 95 -0.47 8.05 -9.65
N ASP A 96 0.14 9.22 -9.87
CA ASP A 96 -0.08 9.96 -11.09
C ASP A 96 0.55 9.24 -12.31
N ARG A 97 0.18 9.67 -13.52
CA ARG A 97 0.59 8.99 -14.76
C ARG A 97 2.09 9.11 -15.06
N ILE A 98 2.79 10.03 -14.38
CA ILE A 98 4.21 10.34 -14.63
C ILE A 98 5.13 9.92 -13.48
N GLY A 99 4.59 9.37 -12.39
CA GLY A 99 5.35 8.88 -11.24
C GLY A 99 5.89 9.98 -10.32
N LYS A 100 5.31 11.17 -10.30
CA LYS A 100 5.77 12.31 -9.49
C LYS A 100 4.92 12.59 -8.26
N SER A 101 3.72 12.03 -8.20
CA SER A 101 2.79 12.27 -7.09
C SER A 101 1.99 11.02 -6.77
N VAL A 102 1.54 10.94 -5.51
CA VAL A 102 0.63 9.90 -5.03
C VAL A 102 -0.60 10.58 -4.43
N ALA A 103 -1.78 10.15 -4.87
CA ALA A 103 -3.06 10.49 -4.26
C ALA A 103 -3.50 9.38 -3.32
N PHE A 104 -4.16 9.71 -2.21
CA PHE A 104 -4.67 8.74 -1.23
C PHE A 104 -5.86 9.32 -0.47
N ASP A 105 -6.80 8.47 -0.09
CA ASP A 105 -7.91 8.83 0.78
C ASP A 105 -7.39 9.03 2.21
N SER A 106 -7.95 9.99 2.93
CA SER A 106 -7.62 10.21 4.33
C SER A 106 -8.78 10.79 5.12
N SER A 107 -8.85 10.42 6.40
CA SER A 107 -9.77 11.03 7.36
C SER A 107 -9.06 11.86 8.43
N HIS A 108 -7.75 12.08 8.34
CA HIS A 108 -6.92 12.59 9.44
C HIS A 108 -7.31 13.98 9.96
N THR A 109 -8.01 14.79 9.16
CA THR A 109 -8.52 16.13 9.54
C THR A 109 -9.89 16.09 10.21
N GLY A 110 -10.44 14.90 10.48
CA GLY A 110 -11.80 14.70 10.96
C GLY A 110 -12.86 14.61 9.84
N LYS A 111 -12.47 14.86 8.58
CA LYS A 111 -13.31 14.68 7.40
C LYS A 111 -12.59 13.78 6.39
N ARG A 112 -13.34 12.90 5.72
CA ARG A 112 -12.80 12.12 4.60
C ARG A 112 -12.52 13.03 3.41
N SER A 113 -11.32 12.96 2.86
CA SER A 113 -10.87 13.77 1.74
C SER A 113 -9.82 13.01 0.92
N LEU A 114 -9.68 13.37 -0.35
CA LEU A 114 -8.56 12.93 -1.18
C LEU A 114 -7.37 13.85 -0.92
N CYS A 115 -6.23 13.29 -0.52
CA CYS A 115 -4.97 13.98 -0.31
C CYS A 115 -3.99 13.65 -1.43
N THR A 116 -3.01 14.52 -1.66
CA THR A 116 -1.90 14.28 -2.59
C THR A 116 -0.57 14.62 -1.92
N ILE A 117 0.46 13.84 -2.24
CA ILE A 117 1.84 14.11 -1.90
C ILE A 117 2.68 14.09 -3.17
N ARG A 118 3.58 15.07 -3.31
CA ARG A 118 4.58 15.11 -4.38
C ARG A 118 5.83 14.36 -3.91
N LEU A 119 6.40 13.58 -4.80
CA LEU A 119 7.64 12.85 -4.58
C LEU A 119 8.75 13.55 -5.38
N ASP A 120 9.81 13.92 -4.67
CA ASP A 120 11.00 14.54 -5.25
C ASP A 120 11.90 13.50 -5.95
#